data_AF-A0A7Y0XB75-F1
#
_entry.id   AF-A0A7Y0XB75-F1
#
_cell.length_a   1.000
_cell.length_b   1.000
_cell.length_c   1.000
_cell.angle_alpha   90.00
_cell.angle_beta   90.00
_cell.angle_gamma   90.00
#
_symmetry.space_group_name_H-M   'P 1'
#
loop_
_entity.id
_entity.type
_entity.pdbx_description
1 polymer ?
#
loop_
_entity_poly.entity_id
_entity_poly.type
_entity_poly.pdbx_seq_one_letter_code
_entity_poly.pdbx_strand_id
1 'polypeptide(L)' 'MDGAGWHTEEIANDFKCQCHQTSTLFPKQNPIGQVWRWLRQHDLSNQSFTDYDDIISKVCDA' A
#
# COMPACT_ATOMS: atom_id res chain seq x y z
N MET A 1 0.67 -4.62 9.47
CA MET A 1 1.80 -4.02 8.75
C MET A 1 2.74 -5.11 8.28
N ASP A 2 3.46 -4.90 7.18
CA ASP A 2 4.28 -5.92 6.52
C ASP A 2 5.69 -6.11 7.10
N GLY A 3 6.01 -5.40 8.18
CA GLY A 3 7.32 -5.48 8.82
C GLY A 3 8.43 -4.76 8.05
N ALA A 4 8.09 -3.80 7.17
CA ALA A 4 9.07 -2.84 6.66
C ALA A 4 9.79 -2.14 7.81
N GLY A 5 11.02 -1.66 7.60
CA GLY A 5 11.85 -1.09 8.69
C GLY A 5 11.24 0.12 9.42
N TRP A 6 10.23 0.76 8.85
CA TRP A 6 9.46 1.87 9.43
C TRP A 6 8.10 1.44 10.02
N HIS A 7 7.79 0.14 9.96
CA HIS A 7 6.62 -0.50 10.57
C HIS A 7 7.04 -1.24 11.86
N THR A 8 7.62 -0.52 12.83
CA THR A 8 8.01 -1.06 14.14
C THR A 8 6.93 -0.82 15.19
N GLU A 9 6.87 -1.67 16.21
CA GLU A 9 5.93 -1.50 17.34
C GLU A 9 6.19 -0.18 18.10
N GLU A 10 7.44 0.27 18.17
CA GLU A 10 7.81 1.52 18.84
C GLU A 10 7.05 2.73 18.29
N ILE A 11 6.90 2.82 16.97
CA ILE A 11 6.18 3.91 16.29
C ILE A 11 4.67 3.80 16.55
N ALA A 12 4.16 2.58 16.75
CA ALA A 12 2.74 2.34 16.99
C ALA A 12 2.30 2.64 18.44
N ASN A 13 3.24 2.70 19.40
CA ASN A 13 2.95 2.85 20.83
C ASN A 13 2.18 4.13 21.19
N ASP A 14 2.34 5.20 20.40
CA ASP A 14 1.63 6.48 20.60
C ASP A 14 0.17 6.42 20.15
N PHE A 15 -0.23 5.37 19.43
CA PHE A 15 -1.57 5.19 18.89
C PHE A 15 -2.35 4.13 19.69
N LYS A 16 -3.62 4.43 19.98
CA LYS A 16 -4.54 3.47 20.63
C LYS A 16 -5.12 2.49 19.61
N CYS A 17 -4.28 1.75 18.90
CA CYS A 17 -4.72 0.73 17.93
C CYS A 17 -3.91 -0.56 18.07
N GLN A 18 -4.53 -1.69 17.70
CA GLN A 18 -3.84 -2.98 17.66
C GLN A 18 -3.24 -3.21 16.28
N CYS A 19 -1.92 -3.00 16.17
CA CYS A 19 -1.19 -3.22 14.94
C CYS A 19 -0.89 -4.71 14.73
N HIS A 20 -1.56 -5.34 13.78
CA HIS A 20 -1.30 -6.74 13.42
C HIS A 20 -0.18 -6.82 12.39
N GLN A 21 0.92 -7.50 12.72
CA GLN A 21 1.99 -7.75 11.74
C GLN A 21 1.59 -8.89 10.80
N THR A 22 1.63 -8.62 9.50
CA THR A 22 1.46 -9.65 8.47
C THR A 22 2.78 -10.38 8.28
N SER A 23 2.73 -11.71 8.19
CA SER A 23 3.92 -12.53 8.00
C SER A 23 4.67 -12.14 6.71
N THR A 24 5.96 -11.83 6.84
CA THR A 24 6.86 -11.48 5.72
C THR A 24 6.97 -12.62 4.70
N LEU A 25 6.79 -13.86 5.15
CA LEU A 25 6.81 -15.04 4.27
C LEU A 25 5.56 -15.14 3.37
N PHE A 26 4.48 -14.43 3.70
CA PHE A 26 3.22 -14.47 2.96
C PHE A 26 2.79 -13.07 2.49
N PRO A 27 3.50 -12.47 1.52
CA PRO A 27 3.20 -11.11 1.05
C PRO A 27 1.80 -10.97 0.44
N LYS A 28 1.22 -12.06 -0.09
CA LYS A 28 -0.15 -12.09 -0.61
C LYS A 28 -1.23 -11.88 0.47
N GLN A 29 -0.90 -12.13 1.75
CA GLN A 29 -1.81 -11.93 2.86
C GLN A 29 -1.97 -10.45 3.23
N ASN A 30 -1.09 -9.57 2.73
CA ASN A 30 -1.19 -8.14 2.94
C ASN A 30 -2.37 -7.55 2.13
N PRO A 31 -3.44 -7.07 2.78
CA PRO A 31 -4.63 -6.59 2.07
C PRO A 31 -4.34 -5.44 1.10
N ILE A 32 -3.44 -4.51 1.46
CA ILE A 32 -3.09 -3.39 0.59
C ILE A 32 -2.38 -3.86 -0.69
N GLY A 33 -1.61 -4.95 -0.63
CA GLY A 33 -1.01 -5.57 -1.81
C GLY A 33 -2.05 -6.13 -2.78
N GLN A 34 -3.19 -6.60 -2.28
CA GLN A 34 -4.29 -7.06 -3.13
C GLN A 34 -5.01 -5.90 -3.83
N VAL A 35 -5.27 -4.81 -3.11
CA VAL A 35 -5.84 -3.57 -3.67
C VAL A 35 -4.93 -3.03 -4.78
N TRP A 36 -3.63 -2.91 -4.51
CA TRP A 36 -2.66 -2.45 -5.51
C TRP A 36 -2.56 -3.36 -6.73
N ARG A 37 -2.69 -4.69 -6.54
CA ARG A 37 -2.72 -5.63 -7.67
C ARG A 37 -3.93 -5.37 -8.57
N TRP A 38 -5.10 -5.13 -7.97
CA TRP A 38 -6.32 -4.84 -8.71
C TRP A 38 -6.20 -3.51 -9.46
N LEU A 39 -5.86 -2.42 -8.77
CA LEU A 39 -5.72 -1.08 -9.37
C LEU A 39 -4.75 -1.07 -10.57
N ARG A 40 -3.59 -1.75 -10.44
CA ARG A 40 -2.62 -1.85 -11.55
C ARG A 40 -3.12 -2.64 -12.75
N GLN A 41 -4.00 -3.61 -12.56
CA GLN A 41 -4.52 -4.45 -13.65
C GLN A 41 -5.71 -3.82 -14.35
N HIS A 42 -6.52 -3.05 -13.63
CA HIS A 42 -7.79 -2.53 -14.13
C HIS A 42 -7.69 -1.10 -14.62
N ASP A 43 -7.09 -0.20 -13.83
CA ASP A 43 -7.19 1.23 -14.09
C ASP A 43 -5.85 1.83 -14.49
N LEU A 44 -4.76 1.44 -13.82
CA LEU A 44 -3.43 2.05 -13.99
C LEU A 44 -2.53 1.32 -14.99
N SER A 45 -3.04 0.28 -15.66
CA SER A 45 -2.25 -0.48 -16.65
C SER A 45 -1.97 0.36 -17.89
N ASN A 46 -0.73 0.30 -18.40
CA ASN A 46 -0.30 0.97 -19.64
C ASN A 46 -0.51 2.49 -19.69
N GLN A 47 -0.64 3.17 -18.54
CA GLN A 47 -0.72 4.62 -18.49
C GLN A 47 0.67 5.26 -18.53
N SER A 48 0.80 6.38 -19.24
CA SER A 48 1.92 7.31 -19.09
C SER A 48 1.55 8.40 -18.10
N PHE A 49 2.54 8.86 -17.34
CA PHE A 49 2.40 9.96 -16.39
C PHE A 49 3.29 11.12 -16.81
N THR A 50 2.73 12.33 -16.81
CA THR A 50 3.45 13.54 -17.24
C THR A 50 4.25 14.16 -16.11
N ASP A 51 3.71 14.15 -14.89
CA ASP A 51 4.33 14.67 -13.68
C ASP A 51 3.75 14.00 -12.43
N TYR A 52 4.11 14.50 -11.25
CA TYR A 52 3.65 13.96 -9.97
C TYR A 52 2.14 14.17 -9.76
N ASP A 53 1.62 15.32 -10.13
CA ASP A 53 0.21 15.65 -9.91
C ASP A 53 -0.70 14.79 -10.80
N ASP A 54 -0.24 14.48 -12.01
CA ASP A 54 -0.89 13.54 -12.92
C ASP A 54 -0.92 12.10 -12.35
N ILE A 55 0.15 11.67 -11.65
CA ILE A 55 0.14 10.39 -10.92
C ILE A 55 -0.94 10.40 -9.84
N ILE A 56 -0.98 11.46 -9.02
CA ILE A 56 -1.94 11.56 -7.92
C ILE A 56 -3.37 11.59 -8.45
N SER A 57 -3.66 12.42 -9.46
CA SER A 57 -4.99 12.53 -10.06
C SER A 57 -5.48 11.17 -10.57
N LYS A 58 -4.67 10.48 -11.38
CA LYS A 58 -5.09 9.20 -11.98
C LYS A 58 -5.20 8.07 -10.97
N VAL A 59 -4.41 8.08 -9.88
CA VAL A 59 -4.55 7.13 -8.78
C VAL A 59 -5.78 7.42 -7.92
N CYS A 60 -6.19 8.68 -7.77
CA CYS A 60 -7.39 9.06 -7.03
C CYS A 60 -8.70 8.77 -7.79
N ASP A 61 -8.67 8.83 -9.12
CA ASP A 61 -9.82 8.55 -9.98
C ASP A 61 -10.09 7.05 -10.18
N ALA A 62 -9.07 6.20 -9.99
CA ALA A 62 -9.12 4.74 -10.08
C ALA A 62 -9.78 4.11 -8.84
#